data_AF-A0A0A0LM53-F1
#
_entry.id   AF-A0A0A0LM53-F1
#
_cell.length_a   1.000
_cell.length_b   1.000
_cell.length_c   1.000
_cell.angle_alpha   90.00
_cell.angle_beta   90.00
_cell.angle_gamma   90.00
#
_symmetry.space_group_name_H-M   'P 1'
#
loop_
_entity.id
_entity.type
_entity.pdbx_description
1 polymer ?
#
loop_
_entity_poly.entity_id
_entity_poly.type
_entity_poly.pdbx_seq_one_letter_code
_entity_poly.pdbx_strand_id
1 'polypeptide(L)'
;MSVQEKFSSLPSSSSAREVDPLLKDLNERKQSFRRNVVSLAAELKEARSRLSSQEQSFAKETQTRQEAETKANIMEQEIGRLHAELEERDGQLKASATTATKYLHELDGLRLQLVATQATADASAASAQSAQNQCLVLLKELDEKNTSIKEYEDRVKRLGEQLDNLQKDLQARESSQKQLKDEVMRVEHDILEALAKSGVSKDCELRKILDEVSPRNLEKINKLLIAKDEEIAKLKNEIKMMSAHWKLKTKELESQLEKQRRADQELKKRVLKLEFCLQEARTQTRKLQRIGERREKAIKELRDQLAGKQGGACSAADAEKHNFWETSGFKVVVSMSMLVLVVFSKR
;
A
#
# COMPACT_ATOMS: atom_id res chain seq x y z
N MET A 1 106.54 40.86 -11.18
CA MET A 1 107.44 41.95 -10.70
C MET A 1 108.17 41.39 -9.49
N SER A 2 109.41 40.96 -9.67
CA SER A 2 110.64 41.74 -9.42
C SER A 2 111.09 41.55 -7.97
N VAL A 3 112.34 41.28 -7.62
CA VAL A 3 113.60 41.14 -8.37
C VAL A 3 114.51 40.26 -7.49
N GLN A 4 115.29 39.44 -8.18
CA GLN A 4 116.42 38.68 -7.67
C GLN A 4 117.62 39.62 -7.52
N GLU A 5 118.32 39.62 -6.39
CA GLU A 5 119.72 40.03 -6.38
C GLU A 5 120.57 39.12 -5.50
N LYS A 6 121.72 38.78 -6.09
CA LYS A 6 122.72 37.82 -5.69
C LYS A 6 124.01 38.64 -5.62
N PHE A 7 124.74 38.55 -4.52
CA PHE A 7 126.13 38.99 -4.45
C PHE A 7 127.01 37.86 -3.96
N SER A 8 128.05 37.59 -4.75
CA SER A 8 129.18 36.73 -4.47
C SER A 8 130.36 37.59 -4.00
N SER A 9 131.17 37.08 -3.06
CA SER A 9 132.63 36.87 -3.25
C SER A 9 133.28 36.25 -1.99
N LEU A 10 134.11 35.24 -2.24
CA LEU A 10 134.96 34.44 -1.33
C LEU A 10 136.36 35.12 -1.17
N PRO A 11 137.39 34.51 -0.52
CA PRO A 11 137.46 33.64 0.68
C PRO A 11 138.58 34.07 1.67
N SER A 12 138.57 33.58 2.91
CA SER A 12 139.81 33.35 3.68
C SER A 12 139.61 32.34 4.80
N SER A 13 140.62 31.51 4.95
CA SER A 13 140.73 30.22 5.65
C SER A 13 140.89 30.28 7.17
N SER A 14 140.74 29.07 7.76
CA SER A 14 141.09 28.65 9.13
C SER A 14 140.01 28.95 10.19
N SER A 15 139.65 28.05 11.09
CA SER A 15 140.32 26.87 11.60
C SER A 15 139.26 25.90 12.16
N ALA A 16 139.59 24.62 12.10
CA ALA A 16 138.91 23.57 12.82
C ALA A 16 138.74 23.95 14.30
N ARG A 17 137.50 24.11 14.74
CA ARG A 17 137.10 23.81 16.11
C ARG A 17 136.11 22.67 16.01
N GLU A 18 136.61 21.46 16.21
CA GLU A 18 135.79 20.33 16.65
C GLU A 18 134.99 20.82 17.86
N VAL A 19 133.71 21.11 17.60
CA VAL A 19 132.73 21.32 18.65
C VAL A 19 132.57 19.97 19.32
N ASP A 20 132.84 19.93 20.62
CA ASP A 20 132.64 18.78 21.50
C ASP A 20 131.32 18.06 21.12
N PRO A 21 131.35 16.77 20.73
CA PRO A 21 130.20 16.04 20.19
C PRO A 21 128.93 16.17 21.03
N LEU A 22 129.08 16.33 22.35
CA LEU A 22 127.99 16.48 23.32
C LEU A 22 127.28 17.85 23.22
N LEU A 23 127.99 18.93 22.89
CA LEU A 23 127.40 20.28 22.77
C LEU A 23 126.64 20.46 21.44
N LYS A 24 127.10 19.79 20.38
CA LYS A 24 126.40 19.76 19.08
C LYS A 24 125.07 19.01 19.18
N ASP A 25 125.06 17.86 19.86
CA ASP A 25 123.84 17.08 20.14
C ASP A 25 122.84 17.89 21.00
N LEU A 26 123.31 18.61 22.02
CA LEU A 26 122.48 19.51 22.84
C LEU A 26 121.82 20.62 22.03
N ASN A 27 122.54 21.24 21.09
CA ASN A 27 121.99 22.30 20.25
C ASN A 27 121.02 21.75 19.18
N GLU A 28 121.31 20.58 18.61
CA GLU A 28 120.40 19.86 17.69
C GLU A 28 119.11 19.43 18.41
N ARG A 29 119.21 18.89 19.64
CA ARG A 29 118.05 18.59 20.51
C ARG A 29 117.25 19.83 20.89
N LYS A 30 117.91 20.96 21.18
CA LYS A 30 117.22 22.22 21.49
C LYS A 30 116.47 22.76 20.26
N GLN A 31 117.07 22.67 19.07
CA GLN A 31 116.41 23.08 17.84
C GLN A 31 115.27 22.12 17.45
N SER A 32 115.45 20.81 17.60
CA SER A 32 114.38 19.84 17.34
C SER A 32 113.22 20.02 18.31
N PHE A 33 113.49 20.24 19.60
CA PHE A 33 112.46 20.58 20.57
C PHE A 33 111.70 21.85 20.18
N ARG A 34 112.40 22.93 19.77
CA ARG A 34 111.74 24.14 19.26
C ARG A 34 110.86 23.87 18.05
N ARG A 35 111.32 23.09 17.07
CA ARG A 35 110.51 22.69 15.90
C ARG A 35 109.30 21.86 16.31
N ASN A 36 109.45 20.92 17.25
CA ASN A 36 108.37 20.10 17.77
C ASN A 36 107.34 20.92 18.53
N VAL A 37 107.76 21.90 19.34
CA VAL A 37 106.84 22.82 20.04
C VAL A 37 106.07 23.68 19.04
N VAL A 38 106.72 24.15 17.97
CA VAL A 38 106.05 24.91 16.90
C VAL A 38 105.08 24.02 16.11
N SER A 39 105.46 22.77 15.79
CA SER A 39 104.57 21.78 15.14
C SER A 39 103.35 21.50 16.00
N LEU A 40 103.58 21.22 17.29
CA LEU A 40 102.52 20.94 18.25
C LEU A 40 101.57 22.14 18.39
N ALA A 41 102.07 23.37 18.42
CA ALA A 41 101.23 24.57 18.45
C ALA A 41 100.39 24.74 17.17
N ALA A 42 100.94 24.39 16.00
CA ALA A 42 100.21 24.40 14.73
C ALA A 42 99.11 23.32 14.70
N GLU A 43 99.43 22.09 15.14
CA GLU A 43 98.47 20.98 15.27
C GLU A 43 97.35 21.31 16.26
N LEU A 44 97.66 21.94 17.40
CA LEU A 44 96.67 22.35 18.39
C LEU A 44 95.75 23.45 17.85
N LYS A 45 96.31 24.41 17.08
CA LYS A 45 95.52 25.45 16.39
C LYS A 45 94.61 24.84 15.33
N GLU A 46 95.12 23.89 14.54
CA GLU A 46 94.33 23.18 13.54
C GLU A 46 93.22 22.34 14.19
N ALA A 47 93.53 21.57 15.23
CA ALA A 47 92.55 20.81 16.00
C ALA A 47 91.45 21.72 16.56
N ARG A 48 91.82 22.91 17.07
CA ARG A 48 90.85 23.90 17.56
C ARG A 48 89.96 24.46 16.44
N SER A 49 90.51 24.72 15.25
CA SER A 49 89.70 25.15 14.09
C SER A 49 88.75 24.06 13.60
N ARG A 50 89.20 22.79 13.58
CA ARG A 50 88.35 21.64 13.24
C ARG A 50 87.23 21.45 14.25
N LEU A 51 87.55 21.55 15.54
CA LEU A 51 86.56 21.48 16.62
C LEU A 51 85.52 22.59 16.48
N SER A 52 85.95 23.84 16.24
CA SER A 52 85.02 24.97 16.03
C SER A 52 84.14 24.79 14.79
N SER A 53 84.69 24.28 13.68
CA SER A 53 83.90 23.96 12.48
C SER A 53 82.90 22.82 12.74
N GLN A 54 83.30 21.83 13.53
CA GLN A 54 82.45 20.69 13.90
C GLN A 54 81.31 21.12 14.84
N GLU A 55 81.60 21.98 15.83
CA GLU A 55 80.59 22.60 16.68
C GLU A 55 79.59 23.40 15.84
N GLN A 56 80.06 24.16 14.85
CA GLN A 56 79.19 24.92 13.95
C GLN A 56 78.32 24.01 13.07
N SER A 57 78.86 22.90 12.54
CA SER A 57 78.07 21.95 11.76
C SER A 57 77.01 21.25 12.60
N PHE A 58 77.35 20.84 13.83
CA PHE A 58 76.38 20.25 14.76
C PHE A 58 75.27 21.23 15.13
N ALA A 59 75.58 22.51 15.34
CA ALA A 59 74.57 23.53 15.62
C ALA A 59 73.60 23.69 14.44
N LYS A 60 74.12 23.75 13.20
CA LYS A 60 73.29 23.83 11.98
C LYS A 60 72.42 22.59 11.78
N GLU A 61 72.98 21.39 11.95
CA GLU A 61 72.25 20.14 11.84
C GLU A 61 71.14 20.03 12.91
N THR A 62 71.42 20.47 14.14
CA THR A 62 70.42 20.48 15.22
C THR A 62 69.27 21.43 14.87
N GLN A 63 69.57 22.60 14.32
CA GLN A 63 68.55 23.56 13.87
C GLN A 63 67.69 22.98 12.73
N THR A 64 68.30 22.41 11.69
CA THR A 64 67.54 21.86 10.55
C THR A 64 66.70 20.65 10.97
N ARG A 65 67.20 19.83 11.90
CA ARG A 65 66.42 18.73 12.51
C ARG A 65 65.21 19.26 13.27
N GLN A 66 65.38 20.31 14.07
CA GLN A 66 64.29 20.93 14.82
C GLN A 66 63.23 21.55 13.89
N GLU A 67 63.64 22.20 12.80
CA GLU A 67 62.74 22.72 11.76
C GLU A 67 61.98 21.58 11.04
N ALA A 68 62.65 20.47 10.72
CA ALA A 68 62.02 19.30 10.12
C ALA A 68 61.03 18.62 11.09
N GLU A 69 61.38 18.51 12.37
CA GLU A 69 60.54 17.92 13.41
C GLU A 69 59.28 18.75 13.67
N THR A 70 59.41 20.07 13.78
CA THR A 70 58.25 20.97 13.90
C THR A 70 57.33 20.87 12.69
N LYS A 71 57.88 20.80 11.47
CA LYS A 71 57.09 20.59 10.25
C LYS A 71 56.38 19.23 10.21
N ALA A 72 57.08 18.16 10.61
CA ALA A 72 56.50 16.82 10.69
C ALA A 72 55.33 16.78 11.69
N ASN A 73 55.50 17.40 12.87
CA ASN A 73 54.46 17.50 13.89
C ASN A 73 53.23 18.28 13.38
N ILE A 74 53.42 19.36 12.63
CA ILE A 74 52.31 20.12 12.01
C ILE A 74 51.57 19.25 10.99
N MET A 75 52.29 18.52 10.14
CA MET A 75 51.69 17.62 9.15
C MET A 75 50.93 16.47 9.82
N GLU A 76 51.45 15.91 10.91
CA GLU A 76 50.77 14.85 11.68
C GLU A 76 49.45 15.35 12.28
N GLN A 77 49.44 16.55 12.85
CA GLN A 77 48.22 17.19 13.35
C GLN A 77 47.19 17.43 12.24
N GLU A 78 47.64 17.88 11.06
CA GLU A 78 46.79 18.10 9.90
C GLU A 78 46.16 16.80 9.41
N ILE A 79 46.95 15.72 9.30
CA ILE A 79 46.47 14.39 8.93
C ILE A 79 45.44 13.89 9.94
N GLY A 80 45.70 14.08 11.24
CA GLY A 80 44.75 13.73 12.30
C GLY A 80 43.42 14.47 12.16
N ARG A 81 43.46 15.78 11.88
CA ARG A 81 42.24 16.59 11.65
C ARG A 81 41.47 16.13 10.43
N LEU A 82 42.15 15.95 9.30
CA LEU A 82 41.52 15.50 8.05
C LEU A 82 40.90 14.11 8.19
N HIS A 83 41.55 13.21 8.93
CA HIS A 83 41.01 11.88 9.21
C HIS A 83 39.72 11.96 10.03
N ALA A 84 39.67 12.81 11.07
CA ALA A 84 38.47 13.02 11.86
C ALA A 84 37.31 13.60 11.04
N GLU A 85 37.58 14.59 10.17
CA GLU A 85 36.57 15.18 9.29
C GLU A 85 36.03 14.15 8.27
N LEU A 86 36.88 13.26 7.76
CA LEU A 86 36.49 12.22 6.81
C LEU A 86 35.56 11.19 7.47
N GLU A 87 35.89 10.74 8.68
CA GLU A 87 35.02 9.83 9.46
C GLU A 87 33.66 10.47 9.80
N GLU A 88 33.62 11.76 10.13
CA GLU A 88 32.36 12.49 10.34
C GLU A 88 31.51 12.51 9.07
N ARG A 89 32.12 12.85 7.92
CA ARG A 89 31.43 12.88 6.62
C ARG A 89 30.91 11.51 6.20
N ASP A 90 31.68 10.46 6.44
CA ASP A 90 31.25 9.08 6.21
C ASP A 90 30.06 8.69 7.09
N GLY A 91 30.07 9.12 8.37
CA GLY A 91 28.94 8.97 9.28
C GLY A 91 27.68 9.67 8.76
N GLN A 92 27.81 10.92 8.30
CA GLN A 92 26.73 11.71 7.72
C GLN A 92 26.18 11.06 6.43
N LEU A 93 27.05 10.58 5.55
CA LEU A 93 26.68 9.88 4.32
C LEU A 93 25.92 8.59 4.63
N LYS A 94 26.40 7.77 5.57
CA LYS A 94 25.69 6.56 6.00
C LYS A 94 24.31 6.88 6.57
N ALA A 95 24.20 7.90 7.42
CA ALA A 95 22.91 8.34 7.97
C ALA A 95 21.94 8.84 6.86
N SER A 96 22.45 9.64 5.92
CA SER A 96 21.69 10.13 4.76
C SER A 96 21.21 8.96 3.89
N ALA A 97 22.09 8.00 3.57
CA ALA A 97 21.75 6.80 2.81
C ALA A 97 20.65 5.98 3.50
N THR A 98 20.74 5.75 4.82
CA THR A 98 19.67 5.06 5.56
C THR A 98 18.35 5.82 5.59
N THR A 99 18.39 7.16 5.50
CA THR A 99 17.17 7.97 5.44
C THR A 99 16.55 7.92 4.06
N ALA A 100 17.37 7.98 3.00
CA ALA A 100 16.91 7.83 1.62
C ALA A 100 16.27 6.45 1.36
N THR A 101 16.83 5.36 1.91
CA THR A 101 16.22 4.03 1.77
C THR A 101 14.87 3.92 2.46
N LYS A 102 14.68 4.59 3.62
CA LYS A 102 13.36 4.68 4.27
C LYS A 102 12.33 5.38 3.37
N TYR A 103 12.68 6.51 2.77
CA TYR A 103 11.77 7.21 1.85
C TYR A 103 11.44 6.39 0.60
N LEU A 104 12.40 5.61 0.07
CA LEU A 104 12.12 4.70 -1.05
C LEU A 104 11.08 3.64 -0.67
N HIS A 105 11.21 3.04 0.51
CA HIS A 105 10.21 2.07 0.99
C HIS A 105 8.82 2.70 1.20
N GLU A 106 8.75 3.93 1.70
CA GLU A 106 7.49 4.66 1.83
C GLU A 106 6.87 4.96 0.46
N LEU A 107 7.67 5.38 -0.51
CA LEU A 107 7.22 5.60 -1.89
C LEU A 107 6.70 4.32 -2.55
N ASP A 108 7.38 3.19 -2.36
CA ASP A 108 6.92 1.89 -2.86
C ASP A 108 5.59 1.47 -2.21
N GLY A 109 5.45 1.71 -0.89
CA GLY A 109 4.20 1.49 -0.17
C GLY A 109 3.05 2.35 -0.70
N LEU A 110 3.29 3.64 -0.95
CA LEU A 110 2.31 4.55 -1.54
C LEU A 110 1.94 4.14 -2.97
N ARG A 111 2.91 3.70 -3.77
CA ARG A 111 2.67 3.21 -5.13
C ARG A 111 1.77 1.97 -5.13
N LEU A 112 1.99 1.03 -4.22
CA LEU A 112 1.13 -0.14 -4.05
C LEU A 112 -0.31 0.26 -3.65
N GLN A 113 -0.46 1.22 -2.73
CA GLN A 113 -1.78 1.73 -2.34
C GLN A 113 -2.49 2.43 -3.50
N LEU A 114 -1.76 3.19 -4.32
CA LEU A 114 -2.31 3.85 -5.50
C LEU A 114 -2.85 2.83 -6.51
N VAL A 115 -2.08 1.77 -6.80
CA VAL A 115 -2.52 0.70 -7.72
C VAL A 115 -3.78 -0.01 -7.19
N ALA A 116 -3.82 -0.32 -5.89
CA ALA A 116 -5.00 -0.95 -5.28
C ALA A 116 -6.24 -0.04 -5.34
N THR A 117 -6.04 1.26 -5.09
CA THR A 117 -7.12 2.26 -5.15
C THR A 117 -7.62 2.43 -6.58
N GLN A 118 -6.71 2.48 -7.57
CA GLN A 118 -7.05 2.55 -8.99
C GLN A 118 -7.87 1.33 -9.42
N ALA A 119 -7.44 0.12 -9.08
CA ALA A 119 -8.19 -1.10 -9.40
C ALA A 119 -9.61 -1.10 -8.80
N THR A 120 -9.76 -0.55 -7.59
CA THR A 120 -11.07 -0.41 -6.93
C THR A 120 -11.95 0.64 -7.60
N ALA A 121 -11.36 1.77 -8.00
CA ALA A 121 -12.04 2.82 -8.75
C ALA A 121 -12.52 2.30 -10.12
N ASP A 122 -11.66 1.57 -10.84
CA ASP A 122 -11.99 0.99 -12.15
C ASP A 122 -13.11 -0.05 -12.04
N ALA A 123 -13.07 -0.93 -11.02
CA ALA A 123 -14.14 -1.89 -10.75
C ALA A 123 -15.46 -1.19 -10.42
N SER A 124 -15.41 -0.09 -9.65
CA SER A 124 -16.60 0.70 -9.30
C SER A 124 -17.17 1.43 -10.53
N ALA A 125 -16.32 1.97 -11.40
CA ALA A 125 -16.74 2.59 -12.65
C ALA A 125 -17.41 1.58 -13.59
N ALA A 126 -16.83 0.39 -13.75
CA ALA A 126 -17.43 -0.69 -14.54
C ALA A 126 -18.79 -1.14 -13.96
N SER A 127 -18.90 -1.23 -12.63
CA SER A 127 -20.17 -1.56 -11.96
C SER A 127 -21.24 -0.47 -12.17
N ALA A 128 -20.87 0.81 -12.04
CA ALA A 128 -21.78 1.93 -12.29
C ALA A 128 -22.28 1.95 -13.74
N GLN A 129 -21.38 1.71 -14.71
CA GLN A 129 -21.76 1.63 -16.12
C GLN A 129 -22.70 0.45 -16.40
N SER A 130 -22.45 -0.71 -15.78
CA SER A 130 -23.34 -1.86 -15.88
C SER A 130 -24.74 -1.57 -15.30
N ALA A 131 -24.80 -0.94 -14.13
CA ALA A 131 -26.06 -0.54 -13.50
C ALA A 131 -26.82 0.50 -14.36
N GLN A 132 -26.12 1.48 -14.94
CA GLN A 132 -26.71 2.44 -15.87
C GLN A 132 -27.31 1.75 -17.10
N ASN A 133 -26.59 0.79 -17.69
CA ASN A 133 -27.08 0.03 -18.83
C ASN A 133 -28.34 -0.79 -18.46
N GLN A 134 -28.38 -1.40 -17.28
CA GLN A 134 -29.59 -2.09 -16.79
C GLN A 134 -30.77 -1.13 -16.63
N CYS A 135 -30.55 0.07 -16.09
CA CYS A 135 -31.59 1.09 -15.98
C CYS A 135 -32.13 1.50 -17.34
N LEU A 136 -31.26 1.64 -18.36
CA LEU A 136 -31.68 1.95 -19.73
C LEU A 136 -32.52 0.83 -20.36
N VAL A 137 -32.22 -0.43 -20.07
CA VAL A 137 -33.04 -1.58 -20.53
C VAL A 137 -34.41 -1.54 -19.89
N LEU A 138 -34.47 -1.39 -18.55
CA LEU A 138 -35.74 -1.30 -17.83
C LEU A 138 -36.60 -0.11 -18.27
N LEU A 139 -35.97 1.02 -18.61
CA LEU A 139 -36.67 2.19 -19.14
C LEU A 139 -37.40 1.84 -20.46
N LYS A 140 -36.71 1.15 -21.38
CA LYS A 140 -37.31 0.71 -22.66
C LYS A 140 -38.47 -0.25 -22.44
N GLU A 141 -38.31 -1.24 -21.55
CA GLU A 141 -39.38 -2.16 -21.20
C GLU A 141 -40.59 -1.43 -20.60
N LEU A 142 -40.36 -0.43 -19.75
CA LEU A 142 -41.43 0.39 -19.18
C LEU A 142 -42.18 1.17 -20.27
N ASP A 143 -41.47 1.74 -21.24
CA ASP A 143 -42.07 2.46 -22.36
C ASP A 143 -42.94 1.52 -23.22
N GLU A 144 -42.47 0.31 -23.52
CA GLU A 144 -43.25 -0.73 -24.24
C GLU A 144 -44.49 -1.19 -23.46
N LYS A 145 -44.39 -1.29 -22.14
CA LYS A 145 -45.57 -1.61 -21.31
C LYS A 145 -46.56 -0.44 -21.28
N ASN A 146 -46.08 0.79 -21.24
CA ASN A 146 -46.93 1.98 -21.30
C ASN A 146 -47.68 2.08 -22.63
N THR A 147 -47.05 1.76 -23.77
CA THR A 147 -47.75 1.72 -25.05
C THR A 147 -48.81 0.63 -25.07
N SER A 148 -48.47 -0.57 -24.60
CA SER A 148 -49.41 -1.69 -24.50
C SER A 148 -50.63 -1.36 -23.63
N ILE A 149 -50.43 -0.69 -22.49
CA ILE A 149 -51.52 -0.28 -21.59
C ILE A 149 -52.47 0.68 -22.32
N LYS A 150 -51.95 1.69 -23.03
CA LYS A 150 -52.77 2.61 -23.81
C LYS A 150 -53.61 1.89 -24.86
N GLU A 151 -53.04 0.91 -25.56
CA GLU A 151 -53.78 0.11 -26.53
C GLU A 151 -54.93 -0.69 -25.88
N TYR A 152 -54.69 -1.25 -24.69
CA TYR A 152 -55.73 -1.94 -23.92
C TYR A 152 -56.80 -0.97 -23.43
N GLU A 153 -56.45 0.21 -22.94
CA GLU A 153 -57.40 1.26 -22.56
C GLU A 153 -58.30 1.65 -23.74
N ASP A 154 -57.73 1.86 -24.92
CA ASP A 154 -58.49 2.19 -26.12
C ASP A 154 -59.40 1.04 -26.57
N ARG A 155 -58.94 -0.21 -26.43
CA ARG A 155 -59.78 -1.39 -26.68
C ARG A 155 -60.94 -1.47 -25.70
N VAL A 156 -60.71 -1.21 -24.42
CA VAL A 156 -61.75 -1.19 -23.39
C VAL A 156 -62.77 -0.09 -23.66
N LYS A 157 -62.34 1.11 -24.04
CA LYS A 157 -63.24 2.20 -24.46
C LYS A 157 -64.15 1.79 -25.61
N ARG A 158 -63.58 1.22 -26.68
CA ARG A 158 -64.36 0.70 -27.83
C ARG A 158 -65.36 -0.38 -27.42
N LEU A 159 -64.98 -1.30 -26.55
CA LEU A 159 -65.90 -2.32 -26.04
C LEU A 159 -67.01 -1.71 -25.17
N GLY A 160 -66.70 -0.69 -24.38
CA GLY A 160 -67.70 0.09 -23.63
C GLY A 160 -68.74 0.72 -24.57
N GLU A 161 -68.28 1.40 -25.62
CA GLU A 161 -69.16 1.98 -26.64
C GLU A 161 -70.05 0.93 -27.34
N GLN A 162 -69.50 -0.26 -27.64
CA GLN A 162 -70.28 -1.37 -28.19
C GLN A 162 -71.35 -1.87 -27.22
N LEU A 163 -71.02 -1.97 -25.93
CA LEU A 163 -71.95 -2.41 -24.91
C LEU A 163 -73.09 -1.40 -24.73
N ASP A 164 -72.78 -0.10 -24.72
CA ASP A 164 -73.78 0.97 -24.66
C ASP A 164 -74.74 0.93 -25.86
N ASN A 165 -74.23 0.67 -27.06
CA ASN A 165 -75.06 0.52 -28.26
C ASN A 165 -75.96 -0.71 -28.18
N LEU A 166 -75.43 -1.87 -27.78
CA LEU A 166 -76.22 -3.08 -27.58
C LEU A 166 -77.30 -2.91 -26.51
N GLN A 167 -77.02 -2.16 -25.46
CA GLN A 167 -77.99 -1.86 -24.41
C GLN A 167 -79.14 -0.99 -24.94
N LYS A 168 -78.84 0.02 -25.77
CA LYS A 168 -79.87 0.83 -26.44
C LYS A 168 -80.72 -0.01 -27.39
N ASP A 169 -80.10 -0.88 -28.20
CA ASP A 169 -80.81 -1.78 -29.11
C ASP A 169 -81.72 -2.76 -28.37
N LEU A 170 -81.24 -3.31 -27.24
CA LEU A 170 -82.01 -4.21 -26.39
C LEU A 170 -83.23 -3.49 -25.80
N GLN A 171 -83.05 -2.28 -25.26
CA GLN A 171 -84.16 -1.47 -24.75
C GLN A 171 -85.19 -1.13 -25.84
N ALA A 172 -84.73 -0.81 -27.06
CA ALA A 172 -85.60 -0.58 -28.20
C ALA A 172 -86.40 -1.85 -28.55
N ARG A 173 -85.75 -3.02 -28.60
CA ARG A 173 -86.42 -4.31 -28.84
C ARG A 173 -87.42 -4.66 -27.74
N GLU A 174 -87.11 -4.43 -26.48
CA GLU A 174 -88.05 -4.64 -25.37
C GLU A 174 -89.30 -3.77 -25.52
N SER A 175 -89.14 -2.50 -25.90
CA SER A 175 -90.27 -1.60 -26.15
C SER A 175 -91.14 -2.06 -27.32
N SER A 176 -90.51 -2.49 -28.43
CA SER A 176 -91.19 -3.03 -29.60
C SER A 176 -91.90 -4.35 -29.30
N GLN A 177 -91.26 -5.26 -28.56
CA GLN A 177 -91.85 -6.53 -28.16
C GLN A 177 -93.04 -6.33 -27.24
N LYS A 178 -92.98 -5.36 -26.32
CA LYS A 178 -94.11 -5.01 -25.46
C LYS A 178 -95.28 -4.48 -26.28
N GLN A 179 -95.03 -3.55 -27.20
CA GLN A 179 -96.05 -3.02 -28.10
C GLN A 179 -96.69 -4.15 -28.95
N LEU A 180 -95.86 -5.01 -29.54
CA LEU A 180 -96.34 -6.14 -30.34
C LEU A 180 -97.19 -7.09 -29.50
N LYS A 181 -96.78 -7.37 -28.26
CA LYS A 181 -97.57 -8.19 -27.34
C LYS A 181 -98.93 -7.55 -27.04
N ASP A 182 -98.96 -6.24 -26.78
CA ASP A 182 -100.21 -5.52 -26.51
C ASP A 182 -101.13 -5.47 -27.75
N GLU A 183 -100.57 -5.35 -28.95
CA GLU A 183 -101.30 -5.44 -30.22
C GLU A 183 -101.84 -6.85 -30.49
N VAL A 184 -101.02 -7.89 -30.30
CA VAL A 184 -101.44 -9.30 -30.45
C VAL A 184 -102.56 -9.62 -29.47
N MET A 185 -102.43 -9.26 -28.19
CA MET A 185 -103.49 -9.46 -27.19
C MET A 185 -104.80 -8.76 -27.57
N ARG A 186 -104.72 -7.55 -28.15
CA ARG A 186 -105.89 -6.81 -28.64
C ARG A 186 -106.56 -7.54 -29.80
N VAL A 187 -105.78 -7.91 -30.82
CA VAL A 187 -106.28 -8.65 -31.99
C VAL A 187 -106.85 -10.01 -31.60
N GLU A 188 -106.17 -10.75 -30.72
CA GLU A 188 -106.68 -12.01 -30.17
C GLU A 188 -108.03 -11.80 -29.46
N HIS A 189 -108.17 -10.73 -28.67
CA HIS A 189 -109.43 -10.39 -28.02
C HIS A 189 -110.53 -10.04 -29.04
N ASP A 190 -110.23 -9.21 -30.03
CA ASP A 190 -111.15 -8.83 -31.10
C ASP A 190 -111.63 -10.07 -31.90
N ILE A 191 -110.72 -11.00 -32.20
CA ILE A 191 -111.03 -12.28 -32.87
C ILE A 191 -111.90 -13.15 -31.97
N LEU A 192 -111.58 -13.28 -30.68
CA LEU A 192 -112.38 -14.06 -29.73
C LEU A 192 -113.80 -13.48 -29.60
N GLU A 193 -113.94 -12.16 -29.53
CA GLU A 193 -115.23 -11.48 -29.47
C GLU A 193 -116.02 -11.65 -30.77
N ALA A 194 -115.37 -11.54 -31.94
CA ALA A 194 -115.99 -11.78 -33.24
C ALA A 194 -116.46 -13.23 -33.39
N LEU A 195 -115.66 -14.22 -32.97
CA LEU A 195 -116.04 -15.64 -32.96
C LEU A 195 -117.21 -15.92 -32.01
N ALA A 196 -117.24 -15.27 -30.84
CA ALA A 196 -118.36 -15.39 -29.91
C ALA A 196 -119.66 -14.80 -30.49
N LYS A 197 -119.57 -13.68 -31.24
CA LYS A 197 -120.70 -13.05 -31.94
C LYS A 197 -121.15 -13.85 -33.19
N SER A 198 -120.26 -14.57 -33.86
CA SER A 198 -120.57 -15.31 -35.09
C SER A 198 -121.14 -16.72 -34.87
N GLY A 199 -121.27 -17.19 -33.63
CA GLY A 199 -121.91 -18.47 -33.28
C GLY A 199 -121.18 -19.73 -33.78
N VAL A 200 -119.89 -19.64 -34.12
CA VAL A 200 -119.11 -20.77 -34.67
C VAL A 200 -118.75 -21.76 -33.55
N SER A 201 -118.99 -23.05 -33.80
CA SER A 201 -118.76 -24.19 -32.89
C SER A 201 -117.36 -24.20 -32.23
N LYS A 202 -117.28 -24.74 -31.01
CA LYS A 202 -116.05 -24.85 -30.18
C LYS A 202 -114.89 -25.61 -30.83
N ASP A 203 -115.13 -26.33 -31.93
CA ASP A 203 -114.15 -27.18 -32.62
C ASP A 203 -113.56 -26.55 -33.91
N CYS A 204 -113.42 -25.22 -33.98
CA CYS A 204 -112.81 -24.58 -35.15
C CYS A 204 -111.27 -24.77 -35.18
N GLU A 205 -110.72 -25.14 -36.33
CA GLU A 205 -109.26 -25.36 -36.51
C GLU A 205 -108.43 -24.11 -36.17
N LEU A 206 -109.00 -22.91 -36.33
CA LEU A 206 -108.38 -21.65 -35.91
C LEU A 206 -108.10 -21.58 -34.40
N ARG A 207 -108.92 -22.23 -33.55
CA ARG A 207 -108.66 -22.31 -32.11
C ARG A 207 -107.53 -23.27 -31.77
N LYS A 208 -107.40 -24.37 -32.51
CA LYS A 208 -106.27 -25.31 -32.38
C LYS A 208 -104.95 -24.68 -32.83
N ILE A 209 -104.96 -23.92 -33.92
CA ILE A 209 -103.77 -23.19 -34.40
C ILE A 209 -103.33 -22.12 -33.39
N LEU A 210 -104.27 -21.42 -32.74
CA LEU A 210 -103.96 -20.46 -31.68
C LEU A 210 -103.29 -21.13 -30.45
N ASP A 211 -103.75 -22.34 -30.09
CA ASP A 211 -103.14 -23.14 -29.02
C ASP A 211 -101.77 -23.76 -29.40
N GLU A 212 -101.51 -23.97 -30.69
CA GLU A 212 -100.24 -24.53 -31.20
C GLU A 212 -99.10 -23.50 -31.31
N VAL A 213 -99.42 -22.22 -31.54
CA VAL A 213 -98.45 -21.11 -31.56
C VAL A 213 -98.07 -20.64 -30.14
N SER A 214 -98.63 -21.30 -29.11
CA SER A 214 -98.43 -21.09 -27.68
C SER A 214 -96.98 -21.42 -27.20
N PRO A 215 -96.48 -20.88 -26.06
CA PRO A 215 -95.06 -20.83 -25.64
C PRO A 215 -94.28 -22.15 -25.46
N ARG A 216 -94.81 -23.30 -25.87
CA ARG A 216 -94.21 -24.63 -25.68
C ARG A 216 -92.88 -24.87 -26.41
N ASN A 217 -92.43 -23.95 -27.27
CA ASN A 217 -91.07 -24.00 -27.86
C ASN A 217 -89.94 -23.63 -26.85
N LEU A 218 -90.27 -23.27 -25.60
CA LEU A 218 -89.35 -22.97 -24.50
C LEU A 218 -88.48 -24.17 -24.05
N GLU A 219 -88.94 -25.41 -24.23
CA GLU A 219 -88.21 -26.60 -23.78
C GLU A 219 -86.88 -26.82 -24.51
N LYS A 220 -86.80 -26.43 -25.80
CA LYS A 220 -85.56 -26.51 -26.58
C LYS A 220 -84.52 -25.51 -26.10
N ILE A 221 -84.95 -24.31 -25.71
CA ILE A 221 -84.09 -23.26 -25.15
C ILE A 221 -83.55 -23.70 -23.78
N ASN A 222 -84.39 -24.33 -22.96
CA ASN A 222 -83.99 -24.80 -21.63
C ASN A 222 -82.89 -25.87 -21.69
N LYS A 223 -82.92 -26.77 -22.68
CA LYS A 223 -81.85 -27.77 -22.89
C LYS A 223 -80.49 -27.15 -23.24
N LEU A 224 -80.49 -26.08 -24.04
CA LEU A 224 -79.25 -25.37 -24.40
C LEU A 224 -78.64 -24.63 -23.20
N LEU A 225 -79.47 -24.07 -22.32
CA LEU A 225 -79.01 -23.39 -21.11
C LEU A 225 -78.33 -24.37 -20.15
N ILE A 226 -78.89 -25.55 -19.93
CA ILE A 226 -78.29 -26.59 -19.07
C ILE A 226 -76.89 -26.99 -19.56
N ALA A 227 -76.71 -27.18 -20.87
CA ALA A 227 -75.40 -27.51 -21.43
C ALA A 227 -74.37 -26.38 -21.20
N LYS A 228 -74.79 -25.12 -21.23
CA LYS A 228 -73.91 -23.97 -20.95
C LYS A 228 -73.54 -23.86 -19.48
N ASP A 229 -74.45 -24.18 -18.57
CA ASP A 229 -74.15 -24.22 -17.14
C ASP A 229 -73.09 -25.27 -16.79
N GLU A 230 -73.09 -26.42 -17.48
CA GLU A 230 -72.05 -27.46 -17.32
C GLU A 230 -70.67 -27.00 -17.82
N GLU A 231 -70.60 -26.32 -18.97
CA GLU A 231 -69.35 -25.74 -19.49
C GLU A 231 -68.78 -24.70 -18.52
N ILE A 232 -69.64 -23.83 -17.98
CA ILE A 232 -69.26 -22.83 -16.98
C ILE A 232 -68.72 -23.50 -15.71
N ALA A 233 -69.32 -24.61 -15.27
CA ALA A 233 -68.84 -25.35 -14.12
C ALA A 233 -67.43 -25.94 -14.34
N LYS A 234 -67.14 -26.47 -15.54
CA LYS A 234 -65.81 -26.99 -15.90
C LYS A 234 -64.75 -25.88 -15.89
N LEU A 235 -65.04 -24.75 -16.54
CA LEU A 235 -64.12 -23.60 -16.56
C LEU A 235 -63.83 -23.06 -15.16
N LYS A 236 -64.84 -22.98 -14.29
CA LYS A 236 -64.65 -22.58 -12.88
C LYS A 236 -63.71 -23.54 -12.14
N ASN A 237 -63.82 -24.84 -12.37
CA ASN A 237 -62.93 -25.83 -11.75
C ASN A 237 -61.49 -25.70 -12.26
N GLU A 238 -61.29 -25.50 -13.56
CA GLU A 238 -59.95 -25.27 -14.14
C GLU A 238 -59.29 -24.01 -13.58
N ILE A 239 -60.04 -22.90 -13.50
CA ILE A 239 -59.56 -21.65 -12.88
C ILE A 239 -59.16 -21.89 -11.43
N LYS A 240 -59.95 -22.65 -10.67
CA LYS A 240 -59.65 -22.99 -9.26
C LYS A 240 -58.37 -23.81 -9.14
N MET A 241 -58.16 -24.79 -10.02
CA MET A 241 -56.95 -25.60 -10.06
C MET A 241 -55.72 -24.77 -10.42
N MET A 242 -55.80 -23.92 -11.45
CA MET A 242 -54.71 -23.01 -11.81
C MET A 242 -54.40 -22.02 -10.68
N SER A 243 -55.42 -21.47 -10.02
CA SER A 243 -55.24 -20.56 -8.88
C SER A 243 -54.51 -21.24 -7.72
N ALA A 244 -54.84 -22.49 -7.40
CA ALA A 244 -54.13 -23.26 -6.38
C ALA A 244 -52.67 -23.50 -6.75
N HIS A 245 -52.39 -23.85 -8.02
CA HIS A 245 -51.02 -24.02 -8.52
C HIS A 245 -50.21 -22.72 -8.40
N TRP A 246 -50.76 -21.59 -8.84
CA TRP A 246 -50.11 -20.28 -8.72
C TRP A 246 -49.84 -19.89 -7.27
N LYS A 247 -50.76 -20.19 -6.35
CA LYS A 247 -50.58 -19.95 -4.92
C LYS A 247 -49.43 -20.77 -4.33
N LEU A 248 -49.31 -22.04 -4.71
CA LEU A 248 -48.19 -22.88 -4.29
C LEU A 248 -46.86 -22.39 -4.88
N LYS A 249 -46.84 -22.03 -6.16
CA LYS A 249 -45.64 -21.49 -6.82
C LYS A 249 -45.16 -20.20 -6.16
N THR A 250 -46.10 -19.34 -5.77
CA THR A 250 -45.80 -18.09 -5.03
C THR A 250 -45.13 -18.40 -3.69
N LYS A 251 -45.69 -19.32 -2.88
CA LYS A 251 -45.10 -19.72 -1.59
C LYS A 251 -43.70 -20.33 -1.73
N GLU A 252 -43.47 -21.12 -2.78
CA GLU A 252 -42.14 -21.69 -3.05
C GLU A 252 -41.11 -20.58 -3.30
N LEU A 253 -41.44 -19.60 -4.16
CA LEU A 253 -40.57 -18.45 -4.45
C LEU A 253 -40.32 -17.59 -3.20
N GLU A 254 -41.35 -17.33 -2.39
CA GLU A 254 -41.21 -16.63 -1.11
C GLU A 254 -40.24 -17.37 -0.17
N SER A 255 -40.33 -18.70 -0.10
CA SER A 255 -39.43 -19.52 0.73
C SER A 255 -37.98 -19.45 0.26
N GLN A 256 -37.75 -19.38 -1.05
CA GLN A 256 -36.42 -19.24 -1.64
C GLN A 256 -35.83 -17.86 -1.34
N LEU A 257 -36.64 -16.80 -1.44
CA LEU A 257 -36.25 -15.44 -1.11
C LEU A 257 -35.87 -15.32 0.36
N GLU A 258 -36.65 -15.94 1.26
CA GLU A 258 -36.35 -15.94 2.69
C GLU A 258 -35.08 -16.74 3.03
N LYS A 259 -34.78 -17.82 2.31
CA LYS A 259 -33.49 -18.53 2.42
C LYS A 259 -32.32 -17.63 2.02
N GLN A 260 -32.44 -16.90 0.91
CA GLN A 260 -31.40 -15.96 0.45
C GLN A 260 -31.18 -14.84 1.49
N ARG A 261 -32.26 -14.26 2.03
CA ARG A 261 -32.15 -13.25 3.09
C ARG A 261 -31.40 -13.74 4.33
N ARG A 262 -31.60 -14.99 4.75
CA ARG A 262 -30.86 -15.57 5.89
C ARG A 262 -29.38 -15.74 5.55
N ALA A 263 -29.05 -16.23 4.37
CA ALA A 263 -27.67 -16.37 3.90
C ALA A 263 -26.96 -14.99 3.87
N ASP A 264 -27.63 -13.95 3.37
CA ASP A 264 -27.11 -12.59 3.35
C ASP A 264 -26.85 -12.04 4.76
N GLN A 265 -27.76 -12.31 5.72
CA GLN A 265 -27.55 -11.92 7.11
C GLN A 265 -26.35 -12.63 7.74
N GLU A 266 -26.14 -13.91 7.44
CA GLU A 266 -24.96 -14.66 7.91
C GLU A 266 -23.67 -14.12 7.29
N LEU A 267 -23.67 -13.82 5.99
CA LEU A 267 -22.55 -13.18 5.31
C LEU A 267 -22.24 -11.83 5.93
N LYS A 268 -23.26 -10.99 6.17
CA LYS A 268 -23.10 -9.69 6.85
C LYS A 268 -22.47 -9.83 8.23
N LYS A 269 -22.88 -10.84 9.02
CA LYS A 269 -22.25 -11.14 10.31
C LYS A 269 -20.78 -11.53 10.17
N ARG A 270 -20.42 -12.32 9.16
CA ARG A 270 -19.01 -12.71 8.89
C ARG A 270 -18.18 -11.51 8.45
N VAL A 271 -18.72 -10.65 7.59
CA VAL A 271 -18.06 -9.40 7.15
C VAL A 271 -17.77 -8.51 8.35
N LEU A 272 -18.76 -8.25 9.22
CA LEU A 272 -18.56 -7.45 10.42
C LEU A 272 -17.48 -8.03 11.35
N LYS A 273 -17.42 -9.36 11.51
CA LYS A 273 -16.35 -10.01 12.28
C LYS A 273 -14.97 -9.79 11.65
N LEU A 274 -14.86 -9.90 10.32
CA LEU A 274 -13.61 -9.66 9.61
C LEU A 274 -13.17 -8.19 9.69
N GLU A 275 -14.10 -7.25 9.59
CA GLU A 275 -13.83 -5.81 9.78
C GLU A 275 -13.28 -5.53 11.18
N PHE A 276 -13.87 -6.15 12.22
CA PHE A 276 -13.37 -6.02 13.58
C PHE A 276 -11.95 -6.58 13.73
N CYS A 277 -11.70 -7.81 13.25
CA CYS A 277 -10.36 -8.41 13.29
C CYS A 277 -9.32 -7.55 12.54
N LEU A 278 -9.71 -6.98 11.40
CA LEU A 278 -8.85 -6.12 10.59
C LEU A 278 -8.57 -4.79 11.30
N GLN A 279 -9.57 -4.21 11.97
CA GLN A 279 -9.39 -3.02 12.79
C GLN A 279 -8.45 -3.29 13.98
N GLU A 280 -8.63 -4.43 14.65
CA GLU A 280 -7.75 -4.86 15.74
C GLU A 280 -6.30 -5.03 15.27
N ALA A 281 -6.09 -5.75 14.16
CA ALA A 281 -4.77 -5.92 13.56
C ALA A 281 -4.12 -4.57 13.25
N ARG A 282 -4.86 -3.61 12.66
CA ARG A 282 -4.38 -2.24 12.43
C ARG A 282 -3.98 -1.53 13.73
N THR A 283 -4.74 -1.68 14.81
CA THR A 283 -4.36 -1.09 16.10
C THR A 283 -3.10 -1.72 16.69
N GLN A 284 -2.94 -3.04 16.55
CA GLN A 284 -1.74 -3.75 16.99
C GLN A 284 -0.52 -3.31 16.19
N THR A 285 -0.63 -3.18 14.85
CA THR A 285 0.42 -2.64 13.99
C THR A 285 0.86 -1.24 14.45
N ARG A 286 -0.08 -0.34 14.77
CA ARG A 286 0.24 1.00 15.29
C ARG A 286 0.95 0.96 16.65
N LYS A 287 0.59 0.01 17.53
CA LYS A 287 1.29 -0.17 18.83
C LYS A 287 2.72 -0.66 18.61
N LEU A 288 2.91 -1.65 17.74
CA LEU A 288 4.22 -2.16 17.37
C LEU A 288 5.10 -1.08 16.75
N GLN A 289 4.53 -0.24 15.87
CA GLN A 289 5.20 0.90 15.28
C GLN A 289 5.72 1.87 16.35
N ARG A 290 4.88 2.27 17.33
CA ARG A 290 5.31 3.11 18.45
C ARG A 290 6.40 2.47 19.32
N ILE A 291 6.32 1.16 19.56
CA ILE A 291 7.36 0.43 20.31
C ILE A 291 8.67 0.42 19.50
N GLY A 292 8.57 0.20 18.19
CA GLY A 292 9.69 0.29 17.25
C GLY A 292 10.35 1.66 17.29
N GLU A 293 9.57 2.75 17.22
CA GLU A 293 10.08 4.13 17.32
C GLU A 293 10.78 4.40 18.66
N ARG A 294 10.23 3.92 19.79
CA ARG A 294 10.89 4.06 21.09
C ARG A 294 12.21 3.29 21.15
N ARG A 295 12.24 2.07 20.61
CA ARG A 295 13.47 1.28 20.51
C ARG A 295 14.50 1.98 19.63
N GLU A 296 14.09 2.52 18.48
CA GLU A 296 14.98 3.30 17.62
C GLU A 296 15.52 4.54 18.33
N LYS A 297 14.69 5.27 19.11
CA LYS A 297 15.15 6.41 19.93
C LYS A 297 16.18 5.99 20.98
N ALA A 298 15.94 4.92 21.72
CA ALA A 298 16.88 4.41 22.71
C ALA A 298 18.21 3.95 22.06
N ILE A 299 18.14 3.31 20.89
CA ILE A 299 19.33 2.92 20.14
C ILE A 299 20.12 4.15 19.66
N LYS A 300 19.43 5.21 19.20
CA LYS A 300 20.07 6.48 18.85
C LYS A 300 20.77 7.11 20.06
N GLU A 301 20.08 7.22 21.19
CA GLU A 301 20.64 7.79 22.42
C GLU A 301 21.86 7.00 22.92
N LEU A 302 21.83 5.67 22.87
CA LEU A 302 22.98 4.84 23.21
C LEU A 302 24.17 5.05 22.26
N ARG A 303 23.92 5.26 20.96
CA ARG A 303 24.98 5.63 20.00
C ARG A 303 25.55 7.01 20.32
N ASP A 304 24.70 7.98 20.64
CA ASP A 304 25.12 9.35 20.96
C ASP A 304 25.93 9.38 22.27
N GLN A 305 25.55 8.58 23.28
CA GLN A 305 26.33 8.40 24.52
C GLN A 305 27.68 7.72 24.26
N LEU A 306 27.75 6.78 23.32
CA LEU A 306 29.00 6.15 22.92
C LEU A 306 29.93 7.16 22.24
N ALA A 307 29.38 7.99 21.35
CA ALA A 307 30.10 9.07 20.68
C ALA A 307 30.55 10.16 21.66
N GLY A 308 29.71 10.53 22.63
CA GLY A 308 30.04 11.51 23.68
C GLY A 308 31.13 11.02 24.65
N LYS A 309 31.17 9.72 24.97
CA LYS A 309 32.27 9.11 25.73
C LYS A 309 33.58 9.02 24.94
N GLN A 310 33.53 9.00 23.61
CA GLN A 310 34.72 9.11 22.76
C GLN A 310 35.21 10.56 22.58
N GLY A 311 34.32 11.56 22.70
CA GLY A 311 34.65 12.98 22.54
C GLY A 311 34.99 13.75 23.83
N GLY A 312 34.82 13.15 25.01
CA GLY A 312 34.93 13.84 26.30
C GLY A 312 35.83 13.13 27.30
N ALA A 313 37.10 12.88 26.98
CA ALA A 313 38.13 12.53 27.96
C ALA A 313 39.54 12.79 27.43
N CYS A 314 39.96 14.06 27.45
CA CYS A 314 41.37 14.43 27.55
C CYS A 314 41.52 15.50 28.65
N SER A 315 41.54 15.05 29.92
CA SER A 315 42.56 15.49 30.88
C SER A 315 42.43 14.73 32.22
N ALA A 316 43.49 13.97 32.48
CA ALA A 316 44.09 13.61 33.77
C ALA A 316 43.47 12.50 34.66
N ALA A 317 44.33 11.48 34.82
CA ALA A 317 44.55 10.60 35.97
C ALA A 317 43.65 9.35 36.14
N ASP A 318 44.33 8.21 36.08
CA ASP A 318 43.98 6.89 36.61
C ASP A 318 42.66 6.26 36.14
N ALA A 319 42.71 5.65 34.96
CA ALA A 319 41.92 4.47 34.70
C ALA A 319 42.85 3.38 34.16
N GLU A 320 43.32 2.54 35.08
CA GLU A 320 43.85 1.22 34.78
C GLU A 320 43.06 0.59 33.64
N LYS A 321 43.79 0.11 32.62
CA LYS A 321 43.28 -0.83 31.63
C LYS A 321 42.81 -2.09 32.36
N HIS A 322 41.62 -2.06 32.93
CA HIS A 322 40.95 -3.26 33.38
C HIS A 322 40.49 -3.98 32.12
N ASN A 323 41.28 -4.96 31.69
CA ASN A 323 40.93 -5.86 30.61
C ASN A 323 39.55 -6.44 30.93
N PHE A 324 38.55 -6.13 30.09
CA PHE A 324 37.20 -6.69 30.16
C PHE A 324 37.22 -8.24 30.19
N TRP A 325 38.27 -8.82 29.61
CA TRP A 325 38.57 -10.25 29.61
C TRP A 325 38.96 -10.82 30.99
N GLU A 326 39.30 -9.98 31.97
CA GLU A 326 39.71 -10.38 33.32
C GLU A 326 38.65 -10.13 34.39
N THR A 327 37.52 -9.50 34.05
CA THR A 327 36.44 -9.24 35.01
C THR A 327 35.83 -10.58 35.46
N SER A 328 35.72 -10.77 36.79
CA SER A 328 35.27 -12.04 37.39
C SER A 328 33.95 -12.55 36.83
N GLY A 329 33.06 -11.67 36.35
CA GLY A 329 31.82 -12.05 35.68
C GLY A 329 32.00 -12.75 34.32
N PHE A 330 32.98 -12.35 33.51
CA PHE A 330 33.26 -12.99 32.21
C PHE A 330 33.87 -14.37 32.39
N LYS A 331 34.80 -14.52 33.35
CA LYS A 331 35.37 -15.83 33.73
C LYS A 331 34.29 -16.80 34.24
N VAL A 332 33.29 -16.31 34.97
CA VAL A 332 32.15 -17.11 35.43
C VAL A 332 31.26 -17.55 34.28
N VAL A 333 30.98 -16.67 33.31
CA VAL A 333 30.17 -17.03 32.12
C VAL A 333 30.89 -18.08 31.27
N VAL A 334 32.19 -17.89 30.99
CA VAL A 334 32.99 -18.86 30.22
C VAL A 334 33.12 -20.19 30.96
N SER A 335 33.29 -20.18 32.29
CA SER A 335 33.31 -21.38 33.13
C SER A 335 31.98 -22.14 33.09
N MET A 336 30.84 -21.43 33.20
CA MET A 336 29.52 -22.05 33.09
C MET A 336 29.25 -22.59 31.68
N SER A 337 29.63 -21.85 30.63
CA SER A 337 29.50 -22.31 29.24
C SER A 337 30.32 -23.57 28.96
N MET A 338 31.52 -23.68 29.53
CA MET A 338 32.35 -24.87 29.40
C MET A 338 31.78 -26.07 30.18
N LEU A 339 31.20 -25.84 31.36
CA LEU A 339 30.53 -26.88 32.15
C LEU A 339 29.30 -27.44 31.42
N VAL A 340 28.51 -26.57 30.79
CA VAL A 340 27.38 -26.95 29.95
C VAL A 340 27.86 -27.80 28.77
N LEU A 341 28.92 -27.38 28.06
CA LEU A 341 29.48 -28.17 26.96
C LEU A 341 29.99 -29.55 27.43
N VAL A 342 30.68 -29.65 28.56
CA VAL A 342 31.15 -30.92 29.12
C VAL A 342 30.00 -31.85 29.53
N VAL A 343 28.90 -31.30 30.05
CA VAL A 343 27.70 -32.07 30.39
C VAL A 343 26.96 -32.55 29.13
N PHE A 344 26.95 -31.75 28.05
CA PHE A 344 26.35 -32.15 26.78
C PHE A 344 27.23 -33.09 25.93
N SER A 345 28.55 -33.08 26.10
CA SER A 345 29.47 -34.01 25.43
C SER A 345 29.55 -35.40 26.09
N LYS A 346 28.89 -35.59 27.24
CA LYS A 346 28.84 -36.86 27.99
C LYS A 346 27.50 -37.59 27.87
N ARG A 347 26.68 -37.21 26.89
CA ARG A 347 25.46 -37.93 26.49
C ARG A 347 25.67 -38.71 25.20
#